data_AF-A0A0S8IDI5-F1
#
_entry.id   AF-A0A0S8IDI5-F1
#
_cell.length_a   1.000
_cell.length_b   1.000
_cell.length_c   1.000
_cell.angle_alpha   90.00
_cell.angle_beta   90.00
_cell.angle_gamma   90.00
#
_symmetry.space_group_name_H-M   'P 1'
#
loop_
_entity.id
_entity.type
_entity.pdbx_description
1 polymer ?
#
loop_
_entity_poly.entity_id
_entity_poly.type
_entity_poly.pdbx_seq_one_letter_code
_entity_poly.pdbx_strand_id
1 'polypeptide(L)'
;MSYRIKTTQELYDDYLSTFEGQLGQTSPLNDKAFLRVLAGAEAGQDAGLYKYAADRVKQNLALTATEDGLDRIGNDNYTPRKLAVAAIVTVEIGASNGTIFPVGWEFVGDLNGLRYKNQSEVTASGGAAELDLRCTETGSDGNLDIGNTLSISSQIAGSQTQAEVTAIDTL
;
A
#
# COMPACT_ATOMS: atom_id res chain seq x y z
N MET A 1 -7.25 -10.28 -27.48
CA MET A 1 -6.45 -9.84 -28.65
C MET A 1 -5.03 -9.60 -28.14
N SER A 2 -4.05 -10.40 -28.58
CA SER A 2 -2.64 -10.17 -28.22
C SER A 2 -2.02 -9.26 -29.28
N TYR A 3 -1.70 -8.01 -28.91
CA TYR A 3 -0.99 -7.09 -29.80
C TYR A 3 0.51 -7.39 -29.71
N ARG A 4 1.14 -7.78 -30.82
CA ARG A 4 2.59 -7.96 -30.89
C ARG A 4 3.25 -6.60 -31.08
N ILE A 5 3.85 -6.07 -30.02
CA ILE A 5 4.70 -4.88 -30.11
C ILE A 5 6.02 -5.29 -30.77
N LYS A 6 6.39 -4.62 -31.86
CA LYS A 6 7.68 -4.84 -32.53
C LYS A 6 8.83 -4.49 -31.59
N THR A 7 9.92 -5.24 -31.66
CA THR A 7 11.16 -4.90 -30.97
C THR A 7 11.77 -3.62 -31.55
N THR A 8 12.64 -2.96 -30.78
CA THR A 8 13.35 -1.77 -31.26
C THR A 8 14.18 -2.08 -32.51
N GLN A 9 14.74 -3.29 -32.64
CA GLN A 9 15.48 -3.70 -33.84
C GLN A 9 14.55 -3.83 -35.05
N GLU A 10 13.39 -4.46 -34.90
CA GLU A 10 12.41 -4.56 -35.99
C GLU A 10 11.92 -3.18 -36.44
N LEU A 11 11.68 -2.26 -35.50
CA LEU A 11 11.31 -0.87 -35.83
C LEU A 11 12.45 -0.14 -36.55
N TYR A 12 13.69 -0.33 -36.11
CA TYR A 12 14.86 0.25 -36.76
C TYR A 12 14.99 -0.23 -38.20
N ASP A 13 14.85 -1.53 -38.44
CA ASP A 13 14.97 -2.12 -39.78
C ASP A 13 13.85 -1.62 -40.69
N ASP A 14 12.62 -1.51 -40.19
CA ASP A 14 11.47 -0.95 -40.92
C ASP A 14 11.69 0.53 -41.28
N TYR A 15 12.16 1.34 -40.32
CA TYR A 15 12.43 2.77 -40.55
C TYR A 15 13.58 2.98 -41.53
N LEU A 16 14.67 2.22 -41.39
CA LEU A 16 15.79 2.29 -42.31
C LEU A 16 15.37 1.91 -43.73
N SER A 17 14.64 0.80 -43.89
CA SER A 17 14.12 0.37 -45.20
C SER A 17 13.20 1.42 -45.81
N THR A 18 12.35 2.06 -44.99
CA THR A 18 11.45 3.12 -45.43
C THR A 18 12.23 4.36 -45.90
N PHE A 19 13.20 4.83 -45.12
CA PHE A 19 14.00 6.01 -45.46
C PHE A 19 14.87 5.79 -46.70
N GLU A 20 15.53 4.63 -46.80
CA GLU A 20 16.33 4.27 -47.97
C GLU A 20 15.47 4.14 -49.22
N GLY A 21 14.29 3.52 -49.10
CA GLY A 21 13.32 3.38 -50.20
C GLY A 21 12.77 4.72 -50.69
N GLN A 22 12.47 5.65 -49.78
CA GLN A 22 11.95 6.98 -50.13
C GLN A 22 13.00 7.88 -50.78
N LEU A 23 14.26 7.78 -50.35
CA LEU A 23 15.35 8.60 -50.85
C LEU A 23 16.11 7.97 -52.03
N GLY A 24 15.82 6.70 -52.35
CA GLY A 24 16.49 5.97 -53.42
C GLY A 24 17.98 5.79 -53.18
N GLN A 25 18.42 5.72 -51.92
CA GLN A 25 19.83 5.61 -51.55
C GLN A 25 20.03 4.56 -50.45
N THR A 26 21.18 3.90 -50.47
CA THR A 26 21.61 2.98 -49.41
C THR A 26 22.49 3.72 -48.40
N SER A 27 22.22 3.54 -47.11
CA SER A 27 22.93 4.24 -46.05
C SER A 27 24.20 3.48 -45.62
N PRO A 28 25.38 4.13 -45.69
CA PRO A 28 26.65 3.48 -45.36
C PRO A 28 26.73 3.09 -43.87
N LEU A 29 27.59 2.11 -43.57
CA LEU A 29 27.83 1.62 -42.20
C LEU A 29 28.57 2.62 -41.31
N ASN A 30 29.43 3.48 -41.88
CA ASN A 30 30.33 4.38 -41.14
C ASN A 30 29.99 5.86 -41.43
N ASP A 31 30.99 6.69 -41.77
CA ASP A 31 30.81 8.13 -41.98
C ASP A 31 29.61 8.45 -42.90
N LYS A 32 28.79 9.42 -42.47
CA LYS A 32 27.53 9.85 -43.10
C LYS A 32 26.34 8.89 -42.95
N ALA A 33 26.33 8.04 -41.91
CA ALA A 33 25.20 7.19 -41.52
C ALA A 33 23.96 7.96 -40.96
N PHE A 34 23.62 9.12 -41.51
CA PHE A 34 22.53 9.97 -41.01
C PHE A 34 21.19 9.22 -40.97
N LEU A 35 20.83 8.46 -42.01
CA LEU A 35 19.56 7.72 -42.03
C LEU A 35 19.51 6.61 -40.99
N ARG A 36 20.65 5.99 -40.67
CA ARG A 36 20.74 4.98 -39.60
C ARG A 36 20.54 5.62 -38.23
N VAL A 37 21.18 6.76 -37.99
CA VAL A 37 21.00 7.51 -36.73
C VAL A 37 19.54 7.97 -36.59
N LEU A 38 18.94 8.48 -37.67
CA LEU A 38 17.53 8.86 -37.70
C LEU A 38 16.60 7.67 -37.44
N ALA A 39 16.82 6.53 -38.12
CA ALA A 39 16.05 5.30 -37.89
C ALA A 39 16.17 4.82 -36.44
N GLY A 40 17.35 4.93 -35.83
CA GLY A 40 17.57 4.60 -34.41
C GLY A 40 16.80 5.54 -33.47
N ALA A 41 16.79 6.84 -33.77
CA ALA A 41 16.06 7.82 -32.97
C ALA A 41 14.53 7.57 -33.01
N GLU A 42 13.97 7.41 -34.21
CA GLU A 42 12.53 7.14 -34.42
C GLU A 42 12.13 5.79 -33.80
N ALA A 43 12.92 4.73 -34.03
CA ALA A 43 12.66 3.43 -33.43
C ALA A 43 12.71 3.45 -31.89
N GLY A 44 13.62 4.24 -31.32
CA GLY A 44 13.71 4.43 -29.86
C GLY A 44 12.50 5.15 -29.30
N GLN A 45 12.08 6.24 -29.95
CA GLN A 45 10.89 7.01 -29.58
C GLN A 45 9.63 6.14 -29.63
N ASP A 46 9.41 5.45 -30.74
CA ASP A 46 8.23 4.63 -30.96
C ASP A 46 8.18 3.41 -30.05
N ALA A 47 9.32 2.75 -29.82
CA ALA A 47 9.39 1.65 -28.86
C ALA A 47 8.95 2.12 -27.45
N GLY A 48 9.33 3.33 -27.05
CA GLY A 48 8.86 3.95 -25.81
C GLY A 48 7.35 4.22 -25.83
N LEU A 49 6.86 4.84 -26.91
CA LEU A 49 5.45 5.18 -27.06
C LEU A 49 4.54 3.94 -27.05
N TYR A 50 4.91 2.87 -27.77
CA TYR A 50 4.13 1.63 -27.80
C TYR A 50 4.06 0.95 -26.44
N LYS A 51 5.17 0.91 -25.70
CA LYS A 51 5.19 0.35 -24.33
C LYS A 51 4.31 1.17 -23.40
N TYR A 52 4.44 2.49 -23.44
CA TYR A 52 3.59 3.39 -22.66
C TYR A 52 2.11 3.18 -23.00
N ALA A 53 1.74 3.19 -24.28
CA ALA A 53 0.36 2.99 -24.72
C ALA A 53 -0.20 1.63 -24.26
N ALA A 54 0.59 0.55 -24.40
CA ALA A 54 0.19 -0.78 -23.95
C ALA A 54 -0.06 -0.82 -22.44
N ASP A 55 0.78 -0.17 -21.64
CA ASP A 55 0.57 -0.09 -20.20
C ASP A 55 -0.65 0.78 -19.84
N ARG A 56 -0.89 1.90 -20.54
CA ARG A 56 -2.10 2.72 -20.33
C ARG A 56 -3.38 1.96 -20.66
N VAL A 57 -3.39 1.12 -21.69
CA VAL A 57 -4.55 0.30 -22.04
C VAL A 57 -4.87 -0.70 -20.92
N LYS A 58 -3.86 -1.29 -20.26
CA LYS A 58 -4.09 -2.18 -19.11
C LYS A 58 -4.76 -1.46 -17.94
N GLN A 59 -4.48 -0.17 -17.75
CA GLN A 59 -5.08 0.62 -16.67
C GLN A 59 -6.57 0.95 -16.87
N ASN A 60 -7.14 0.69 -18.05
CA ASN A 60 -8.54 1.00 -18.33
C ASN A 60 -9.53 -0.08 -17.83
N LEU A 61 -9.06 -1.30 -17.56
CA LEU A 61 -9.90 -2.40 -17.10
C LEU A 61 -9.51 -2.79 -15.69
N ALA A 62 -10.49 -2.92 -14.79
CA ALA A 62 -10.25 -3.27 -13.39
C ALA A 62 -9.43 -4.57 -13.24
N LEU A 63 -9.63 -5.56 -14.11
CA LEU A 63 -8.92 -6.84 -14.04
C LEU A 63 -7.41 -6.72 -14.35
N THR A 64 -7.00 -5.71 -15.13
CA THR A 64 -5.61 -5.55 -15.59
C THR A 64 -4.93 -4.30 -15.05
N ALA A 65 -5.69 -3.41 -14.42
CA ALA A 65 -5.18 -2.19 -13.83
C ALA A 65 -4.32 -2.50 -12.59
N THR A 66 -3.28 -1.70 -12.39
CA THR A 66 -2.48 -1.72 -11.17
C THR A 66 -3.09 -0.76 -10.15
N GLU A 67 -2.60 -0.79 -8.92
CA GLU A 67 -3.02 0.04 -7.78
C GLU A 67 -3.63 1.41 -8.14
N ASP A 68 -2.84 2.35 -8.68
CA ASP A 68 -3.33 3.69 -9.03
C ASP A 68 -4.50 3.69 -10.04
N GLY A 69 -4.46 2.78 -11.02
CA GLY A 69 -5.52 2.63 -12.02
C GLY A 69 -6.79 2.06 -11.39
N LEU A 70 -6.65 1.08 -10.50
CA LEU A 70 -7.76 0.50 -9.74
C LEU A 70 -8.40 1.52 -8.80
N ASP A 71 -7.61 2.34 -8.12
CA ASP A 71 -8.14 3.38 -7.23
C ASP A 71 -8.94 4.42 -8.02
N ARG A 72 -8.48 4.80 -9.21
CA ARG A 72 -9.23 5.67 -10.12
C ARG A 72 -10.54 5.03 -10.59
N ILE A 73 -10.50 3.78 -11.06
CA ILE A 73 -11.70 3.05 -11.48
C ILE A 73 -12.69 2.90 -10.32
N GLY A 74 -12.20 2.59 -9.12
CA GLY A 74 -13.01 2.48 -7.91
C GLY A 74 -13.73 3.78 -7.59
N ASN A 75 -13.02 4.92 -7.66
CA ASN A 75 -13.60 6.24 -7.49
C ASN A 75 -14.67 6.54 -8.55
N ASP A 76 -14.42 6.23 -9.82
CA ASP A 76 -15.37 6.44 -10.92
C ASP A 76 -16.66 5.58 -10.76
N ASN A 77 -16.55 4.42 -10.09
CA ASN A 77 -17.66 3.50 -9.84
C ASN A 77 -18.24 3.61 -8.42
N TYR A 78 -17.97 4.70 -7.69
CA TYR A 78 -18.43 4.92 -6.31
C TYR A 78 -18.07 3.78 -5.33
N THR A 79 -17.02 3.02 -5.63
CA THR A 79 -16.51 1.92 -4.83
C THR A 79 -15.02 2.17 -4.54
N PRO A 80 -14.69 3.21 -3.76
CA PRO A 80 -13.31 3.52 -3.42
C PRO A 80 -12.69 2.41 -2.57
N ARG A 81 -11.36 2.29 -2.60
CA ARG A 81 -10.62 1.36 -1.75
C ARG A 81 -10.90 1.67 -0.27
N LYS A 82 -11.23 0.63 0.53
CA LYS A 82 -11.33 0.75 2.00
C LYS A 82 -9.95 1.13 2.54
N LEU A 83 -9.84 2.30 3.16
CA LEU A 83 -8.60 2.74 3.80
C LEU A 83 -8.28 1.83 4.99
N ALA A 84 -6.99 1.65 5.27
CA ALA A 84 -6.56 0.96 6.46
C ALA A 84 -7.05 1.73 7.69
N VAL A 85 -7.74 1.03 8.60
CA VAL A 85 -8.16 1.58 9.89
C VAL A 85 -7.34 0.92 10.98
N ALA A 86 -7.09 1.65 12.07
CA ALA A 86 -6.43 1.09 13.25
C ALA A 86 -7.33 0.08 13.95
N ALA A 87 -6.74 -1.03 14.40
CA ALA A 87 -7.42 -2.02 15.20
C ALA A 87 -7.91 -1.42 16.54
N ILE A 88 -9.08 -1.85 16.99
CA ILE A 88 -9.63 -1.53 18.31
C ILE A 88 -9.79 -2.86 19.04
N VAL A 89 -9.18 -2.97 20.21
CA VAL A 89 -9.22 -4.16 21.05
C VAL A 89 -9.69 -3.78 22.44
N THR A 90 -10.59 -4.58 23.00
CA THR A 90 -11.04 -4.43 24.38
C THR A 90 -10.14 -5.30 25.24
N VAL A 91 -9.57 -4.70 26.29
CA VAL A 91 -8.67 -5.37 27.21
C VAL A 91 -9.16 -5.28 28.64
N GLU A 92 -8.90 -6.31 29.43
CA GLU A 92 -9.10 -6.31 30.86
C GLU A 92 -7.75 -6.22 31.58
N ILE A 93 -7.66 -5.31 32.54
CA ILE A 93 -6.50 -5.17 33.43
C ILE A 93 -6.94 -5.19 34.88
N GLY A 94 -6.27 -5.99 35.71
CA GLY A 94 -6.51 -5.99 37.15
C GLY A 94 -6.09 -4.65 37.78
N ALA A 95 -6.98 -4.03 38.55
CA ALA A 95 -6.68 -2.76 39.24
C ALA A 95 -7.52 -2.59 40.50
N SER A 96 -6.98 -1.90 41.51
CA SER A 96 -7.72 -1.55 42.71
C SER A 96 -8.91 -0.64 42.40
N ASN A 97 -10.04 -0.85 43.07
CA ASN A 97 -11.24 -0.04 42.87
C ASN A 97 -10.94 1.45 43.07
N GLY A 98 -11.38 2.26 42.11
CA GLY A 98 -11.12 3.71 42.10
C GLY A 98 -9.80 4.12 41.42
N THR A 99 -9.00 3.17 40.91
CA THR A 99 -7.88 3.51 40.01
C THR A 99 -8.41 4.08 38.70
N ILE A 100 -7.93 5.25 38.30
CA ILE A 100 -8.34 5.95 37.09
C ILE A 100 -7.29 5.73 36.00
N PHE A 101 -7.73 5.28 34.84
CA PHE A 101 -6.96 5.21 33.61
C PHE A 101 -7.28 6.44 32.76
N PRO A 102 -6.41 7.46 32.71
CA PRO A 102 -6.67 8.67 31.95
C PRO A 102 -6.71 8.36 30.45
N VAL A 103 -7.44 9.17 29.68
CA VAL A 103 -7.48 9.05 28.21
C VAL A 103 -6.08 9.17 27.59
N GLY A 104 -5.80 8.35 26.57
CA GLY A 104 -4.53 8.40 25.83
C GLY A 104 -3.35 7.71 26.52
N TRP A 105 -3.59 6.95 27.59
CA TRP A 105 -2.60 6.09 28.23
C TRP A 105 -2.10 4.99 27.28
N GLU A 106 -0.79 4.74 27.32
CA GLU A 106 -0.11 3.88 26.36
C GLU A 106 0.09 2.46 26.88
N PHE A 107 -0.18 1.51 26.00
CA PHE A 107 0.08 0.08 26.15
C PHE A 107 0.90 -0.40 24.95
N VAL A 108 1.74 -1.42 25.14
CA VAL A 108 2.53 -2.06 24.09
C VAL A 108 2.09 -3.51 23.97
N GLY A 109 1.73 -3.94 22.77
CA GLY A 109 1.41 -5.35 22.51
C GLY A 109 2.66 -6.22 22.62
N ASP A 110 2.63 -7.25 23.46
CA ASP A 110 3.81 -8.10 23.69
C ASP A 110 4.17 -8.93 22.43
N LEU A 111 3.16 -9.23 21.59
CA LEU A 111 3.33 -10.01 20.37
C LEU A 111 3.88 -9.19 19.19
N ASN A 112 3.36 -7.97 18.98
CA ASN A 112 3.67 -7.16 17.80
C ASN A 112 4.52 -5.92 18.08
N GLY A 113 4.77 -5.58 19.36
CA GLY A 113 5.55 -4.42 19.76
C GLY A 113 4.92 -3.08 19.41
N LEU A 114 3.65 -3.06 18.98
CA LEU A 114 2.94 -1.85 18.59
C LEU A 114 2.31 -1.16 19.79
N ARG A 115 2.12 0.17 19.67
CA ARG A 115 1.52 1.00 20.71
C ARG A 115 0.02 1.12 20.54
N TYR A 116 -0.70 1.02 21.65
CA TYR A 116 -2.15 1.17 21.75
C TYR A 116 -2.51 2.22 22.80
N LYS A 117 -3.61 2.93 22.57
CA LYS A 117 -4.09 4.01 23.44
C LYS A 117 -5.56 3.86 23.76
N ASN A 118 -5.95 4.08 25.01
CA ASN A 118 -7.36 4.13 25.37
C ASN A 118 -8.03 5.42 24.83
N GLN A 119 -9.26 5.28 24.34
CA GLN A 119 -10.00 6.40 23.75
C GLN A 119 -10.80 7.22 24.76
N SER A 120 -11.00 6.68 25.96
CA SER A 120 -11.81 7.27 27.02
C SER A 120 -11.19 7.00 28.39
N GLU A 121 -11.49 7.86 29.35
CA GLU A 121 -11.12 7.61 30.74
C GLU A 121 -11.96 6.47 31.31
N VAL A 122 -11.31 5.52 31.99
CA VAL A 122 -11.98 4.38 32.64
C VAL A 122 -11.56 4.33 34.10
N THR A 123 -12.52 4.12 34.99
CA THR A 123 -12.25 3.88 36.42
C THR A 123 -12.44 2.40 36.74
N ALA A 124 -11.44 1.79 37.38
CA ALA A 124 -11.50 0.40 37.81
C ALA A 124 -12.61 0.17 38.84
N SER A 125 -13.38 -0.89 38.63
CA SER A 125 -14.43 -1.34 39.55
C SER A 125 -14.49 -2.87 39.58
N GLY A 126 -14.85 -3.46 40.72
CA GLY A 126 -14.84 -4.91 40.87
C GLY A 126 -13.45 -5.57 40.81
N GLY A 127 -12.36 -4.80 40.96
CA GLY A 127 -10.98 -5.30 40.91
C GLY A 127 -10.36 -5.35 39.51
N ALA A 128 -11.06 -4.87 38.48
CA ALA A 128 -10.58 -4.79 37.11
C ALA A 128 -11.03 -3.49 36.41
N ALA A 129 -10.37 -3.15 35.31
CA ALA A 129 -10.79 -2.12 34.38
C ALA A 129 -10.85 -2.70 32.96
N GLU A 130 -11.95 -2.45 32.27
CA GLU A 130 -12.15 -2.81 30.87
C GLU A 130 -11.90 -1.57 30.00
N LEU A 131 -10.95 -1.66 29.07
CA LEU A 131 -10.46 -0.53 28.28
C LEU A 131 -10.55 -0.85 26.79
N ASP A 132 -11.12 0.06 26.01
CA ASP A 132 -11.02 0.01 24.55
C ASP A 132 -9.74 0.70 24.09
N LEU A 133 -8.78 -0.09 23.62
CA LEU A 133 -7.49 0.35 23.15
C LEU A 133 -7.45 0.39 21.62
N ARG A 134 -7.08 1.53 21.06
CA ARG A 134 -6.86 1.72 19.63
C ARG A 134 -5.37 1.67 19.30
N CYS A 135 -4.99 0.89 18.29
CA CYS A 135 -3.62 0.86 17.80
C CYS A 135 -3.21 2.23 17.21
N THR A 136 -1.94 2.59 17.36
CA THR A 136 -1.38 3.81 16.75
C THR A 136 -1.08 3.63 15.27
N GLU A 137 -0.83 2.39 14.83
CA GLU A 137 -0.63 2.02 13.44
C GLU A 137 -1.95 1.54 12.80
N THR A 138 -2.15 1.88 11.53
CA THR A 138 -3.31 1.42 10.75
C THR A 138 -2.99 0.14 9.99
N GLY A 139 -3.97 -0.73 9.79
CA GLY A 139 -3.82 -1.95 9.01
C GLY A 139 -3.84 -3.21 9.86
N SER A 140 -3.43 -4.34 9.28
CA SER A 140 -3.54 -5.67 9.90
C SER A 140 -2.51 -5.92 11.00
N ASP A 141 -1.40 -5.18 11.03
CA ASP A 141 -0.29 -5.44 11.95
C ASP A 141 -0.67 -5.15 13.41
N GLY A 142 -1.66 -4.27 13.61
CA GLY A 142 -2.24 -3.94 14.91
C GLY A 142 -3.31 -4.92 15.41
N ASN A 143 -3.64 -5.97 14.65
CA ASN A 143 -4.61 -6.95 15.10
C ASN A 143 -4.00 -7.85 16.17
N LEU A 144 -4.70 -8.01 17.28
CA LEU A 144 -4.37 -8.96 18.35
C LEU A 144 -5.53 -9.94 18.52
N ASP A 145 -5.21 -11.19 18.80
CA ASP A 145 -6.20 -12.22 19.10
C ASP A 145 -6.62 -12.18 20.59
N ILE A 146 -7.79 -12.72 20.90
CA ILE A 146 -8.27 -12.87 22.28
C ILE A 146 -7.24 -13.72 23.06
N GLY A 147 -6.91 -13.27 24.27
CA GLY A 147 -5.88 -13.87 25.12
C GLY A 147 -4.45 -13.39 24.82
N ASN A 148 -4.25 -12.50 23.84
CA ASN A 148 -2.98 -11.79 23.70
C ASN A 148 -2.82 -10.75 24.81
N THR A 149 -1.58 -10.48 25.19
CA THR A 149 -1.26 -9.58 26.30
C THR A 149 -0.66 -8.26 25.83
N LEU A 150 -0.98 -7.19 26.56
CA LEU A 150 -0.38 -5.88 26.39
C LEU A 150 0.25 -5.42 27.71
N SER A 151 1.45 -4.86 27.63
CA SER A 151 2.17 -4.30 28.76
C SER A 151 1.95 -2.80 28.85
N ILE A 152 1.72 -2.28 30.05
CA ILE A 152 1.54 -0.84 30.29
C ILE A 152 2.88 -0.10 30.10
N SER A 153 2.90 0.96 29.30
CA SER A 153 4.14 1.71 29.01
C SER A 153 4.63 2.51 30.23
N SER A 154 3.70 2.95 31.08
CA SER A 154 3.97 3.69 32.31
C SER A 154 3.06 3.16 33.40
N GLN A 155 3.62 2.85 34.56
CA GLN A 155 2.86 2.22 35.64
C GLN A 155 1.85 3.20 36.25
N ILE A 156 0.60 2.75 36.38
CA ILE A 156 -0.42 3.45 37.19
C ILE A 156 -0.45 2.80 38.58
N ALA A 157 -0.39 3.61 39.63
CA ALA A 157 -0.47 3.11 41.00
C ALA A 157 -1.82 2.40 41.22
N GLY A 158 -1.76 1.16 41.72
CA GLY A 158 -2.95 0.33 41.93
C GLY A 158 -3.38 -0.50 40.72
N SER A 159 -2.72 -0.39 39.56
CA SER A 159 -2.92 -1.25 38.39
C SER A 159 -1.88 -2.38 38.34
N GLN A 160 -2.24 -3.50 37.72
CA GLN A 160 -1.27 -4.49 37.21
C GLN A 160 -0.48 -3.92 36.03
N THR A 161 0.57 -4.63 35.60
CA THR A 161 1.44 -4.24 34.48
C THR A 161 0.99 -4.80 33.14
N GLN A 162 0.18 -5.87 33.15
CA GLN A 162 -0.24 -6.61 31.97
C GLN A 162 -1.77 -6.63 31.87
N ALA A 163 -2.28 -6.32 30.68
CA ALA A 163 -3.68 -6.43 30.29
C ALA A 163 -3.84 -7.59 29.31
N GLU A 164 -5.00 -8.24 29.30
CA GLU A 164 -5.34 -9.31 28.37
C GLU A 164 -6.47 -8.88 27.44
N VAL A 165 -6.36 -9.20 26.15
CA VAL A 165 -7.41 -8.92 25.16
C VAL A 165 -8.60 -9.84 25.42
N THR A 166 -9.75 -9.26 25.74
CA THR A 166 -11.00 -9.98 26.02
C THR A 166 -11.97 -9.94 24.85
N ALA A 167 -11.93 -8.90 24.03
CA ALA A 167 -12.71 -8.80 22.79
C ALA A 167 -11.97 -8.00 21.70
N ILE A 168 -12.35 -8.24 20.45
CA ILE A 168 -11.79 -7.57 19.28
C ILE A 168 -12.95 -6.94 18.52
N ASP A 169 -12.86 -5.64 18.23
CA ASP A 169 -13.82 -4.97 17.37
C ASP A 169 -13.46 -5.24 15.90
N THR A 170 -14.36 -5.91 15.18
CA THR A 170 -14.20 -6.14 13.74
C THR A 170 -14.80 -4.98 12.95
N LEU A 171 -13.96 -4.06 12.47
CA LEU A 171 -14.30 -2.91 11.61
C LEU A 171 -14.56 -3.24 10.13
#